data_AF-X1E8T1-F1
#
_entry.id   AF-X1E8T1-F1
#
_cell.length_a   1.000
_cell.length_b   1.000
_cell.length_c   1.000
_cell.angle_alpha   90.00
_cell.angle_beta   90.00
_cell.angle_gamma   90.00
#
_symmetry.space_group_name_H-M   'P 1'
#
loop_
_entity.id
_entity.type
_entity.pdbx_description
1 polymer ?
#
loop_
_entity_poly.entity_id
_entity_poly.type
_entity_poly.pdbx_seq_one_letter_code
_entity_poly.pdbx_strand_id
1 'polypeptide(L)'
;HIERGPCQCGKCFDAAKNPESKQPNGHTADLTFFKVRKTNSPDAGEFRKLVEKEFPHWLDGKEHSYLETGGDTGDQGLALMAMGLGELLGIWKLSTPNSMVPFLAEEMRMKLAGAGYITIKSKLEGS
;
A
#
# COMPACT_ATOMS: atom_id res chain seq x y z
N HIS A 1 11.85 -7.64 -4.63
CA HIS A 1 11.08 -8.08 -3.45
C HIS A 1 9.59 -7.85 -3.56
N ILE A 2 9.13 -7.03 -4.50
CA ILE A 2 7.71 -6.77 -4.72
C ILE A 2 7.42 -6.83 -6.22
N GLU A 3 6.25 -7.37 -6.57
CA GLU A 3 5.65 -7.28 -7.88
C GLU A 3 4.40 -6.41 -7.77
N ARG A 4 4.32 -5.40 -8.63
CA ARG A 4 3.22 -4.43 -8.68
C ARG A 4 2.37 -4.68 -9.92
N GLY A 5 1.06 -4.79 -9.74
CA GLY A 5 0.10 -4.80 -10.84
C GLY A 5 -0.05 -3.43 -11.50
N PRO A 6 -0.59 -3.37 -12.73
CA PRO A 6 -0.84 -2.11 -13.41
C PRO A 6 -1.85 -1.25 -12.64
N CYS A 7 -1.75 0.07 -12.79
CA CYS A 7 -2.69 1.00 -12.20
C CYS A 7 -4.10 0.82 -12.78
N GLN A 8 -5.11 0.89 -11.93
CA GLN A 8 -6.54 0.72 -12.23
C GLN A 8 -7.31 2.06 -12.16
N CYS A 9 -6.64 3.20 -11.97
CA CYS A 9 -7.33 4.48 -11.81
C CYS A 9 -8.00 5.02 -13.09
N GLY A 10 -7.73 4.41 -14.25
CA GLY A 10 -8.27 4.81 -15.55
C GLY A 10 -7.74 6.13 -16.10
N LYS A 11 -6.76 6.77 -15.44
CA LYS A 11 -6.23 8.10 -15.80
C LYS A 11 -4.77 8.08 -16.25
N CYS A 12 -4.08 6.96 -16.13
CA CYS A 12 -2.69 6.83 -16.57
C CYS A 12 -2.65 6.84 -18.11
N PHE A 13 -1.79 7.68 -18.70
CA PHE A 13 -1.62 7.77 -20.15
C PHE A 13 -1.13 6.45 -20.77
N ASP A 14 -0.33 5.72 -20.01
CA ASP A 14 0.26 4.41 -20.33
C ASP A 14 -0.54 3.23 -19.75
N ALA A 15 -1.81 3.44 -19.40
CA ALA A 15 -2.64 2.41 -18.79
C ALA A 15 -2.70 1.14 -19.66
N ALA A 16 -2.46 -0.01 -19.03
CA ALA A 16 -2.65 -1.29 -19.69
C ALA A 16 -4.11 -1.46 -20.10
N LYS A 17 -4.36 -2.02 -21.30
CA LYS A 17 -5.71 -2.51 -21.64
C LYS A 17 -6.10 -3.62 -20.64
N ASN A 18 -7.24 -3.45 -19.96
CA ASN A 18 -7.79 -4.34 -18.93
C ASN A 18 -6.82 -4.56 -17.74
N PRO A 19 -6.51 -3.51 -16.95
CA PRO A 19 -5.55 -3.59 -15.85
C PRO A 19 -6.02 -4.52 -14.72
N GLU A 20 -7.33 -4.74 -14.57
CA GLU A 20 -7.91 -5.60 -13.54
C GLU A 20 -7.49 -7.06 -13.76
N SER A 21 -7.49 -7.53 -15.01
CA SER A 21 -7.06 -8.89 -15.38
C SER A 21 -5.56 -9.15 -15.25
N LYS A 22 -4.76 -8.10 -15.07
CA LYS A 22 -3.28 -8.13 -15.05
C LYS A 22 -2.70 -7.88 -13.66
N GLN A 23 -3.53 -7.88 -12.63
CA GLN A 23 -3.05 -7.80 -11.25
C GLN A 23 -2.29 -9.09 -10.87
N PRO A 24 -1.30 -9.01 -9.97
CA PRO A 24 -0.60 -10.20 -9.49
C PRO A 24 -1.56 -11.17 -8.80
N ASN A 25 -1.32 -12.47 -8.98
CA ASN A 25 -2.13 -13.55 -8.40
C ASN A 25 -1.54 -14.06 -7.06
N GLY A 26 -2.40 -14.61 -6.20
CA GLY A 26 -2.02 -15.21 -4.92
C GLY A 26 -2.28 -14.29 -3.73
N HIS A 27 -1.43 -14.36 -2.70
CA HIS A 27 -1.53 -13.48 -1.53
C HIS A 27 -1.03 -12.08 -1.87
N THR A 28 -1.95 -11.11 -1.93
CA THR A 28 -1.69 -9.73 -2.35
C THR A 28 -2.23 -8.71 -1.35
N ALA A 29 -1.60 -7.55 -1.28
CA ALA A 29 -2.17 -6.36 -0.66
C ALA A 29 -2.85 -5.48 -1.73
N ASP A 30 -4.07 -5.04 -1.47
CA ASP A 30 -4.86 -4.18 -2.36
C ASP A 30 -4.74 -2.71 -1.94
N LEU A 31 -4.04 -1.91 -2.75
CA LEU A 31 -3.82 -0.48 -2.53
C LEU A 31 -4.86 0.39 -3.24
N THR A 32 -6.01 -0.17 -3.64
CA THR A 32 -7.07 0.45 -4.45
C THR A 32 -6.65 0.81 -5.88
N PHE A 33 -5.52 1.47 -6.08
CA PHE A 33 -4.98 1.77 -7.41
C PHE A 33 -4.40 0.53 -8.09
N PHE A 34 -3.81 -0.39 -7.33
CA PHE A 34 -3.18 -1.61 -7.82
C PHE A 34 -2.98 -2.57 -6.67
N LYS A 35 -2.70 -3.84 -7.01
CA LYS A 35 -2.31 -4.86 -6.05
C LYS A 35 -0.81 -5.07 -6.09
N VAL A 36 -0.25 -5.45 -4.95
CA VAL A 36 1.14 -5.86 -4.85
C VAL A 36 1.27 -7.26 -4.25
N ARG A 37 2.35 -7.95 -4.63
CA ARG A 37 2.70 -9.28 -4.14
C ARG A 37 4.17 -9.32 -3.74
N LYS A 38 4.50 -10.07 -2.68
CA LYS A 38 5.89 -10.36 -2.32
C LYS A 38 6.55 -11.27 -3.36
N THR A 39 7.79 -10.96 -3.73
CA THR A 39 8.65 -11.80 -4.58
C THR A 39 9.99 -12.03 -3.90
N ASN A 40 10.63 -13.16 -4.16
CA ASN A 40 11.95 -13.51 -3.61
C ASN A 40 11.98 -13.57 -2.06
N SER A 41 10.89 -13.97 -1.43
CA SER A 41 10.79 -14.21 0.03
C SER A 41 11.46 -13.13 0.89
N PRO A 42 11.00 -11.86 0.85
CA PRO A 42 11.61 -10.79 1.64
C PRO A 42 11.44 -11.05 3.14
N ASP A 43 12.46 -10.71 3.91
CA ASP A 43 12.44 -10.88 5.36
C ASP A 43 11.71 -9.73 6.06
N ALA A 44 10.87 -10.07 7.03
CA ALA A 44 10.10 -9.09 7.79
C ALA A 44 10.98 -8.28 8.75
N GLY A 45 12.00 -8.91 9.35
CA GLY A 45 12.92 -8.27 10.28
C GLY A 45 13.84 -7.26 9.60
N GLU A 46 14.39 -7.60 8.43
CA GLU A 46 15.20 -6.69 7.62
C GLU A 46 14.42 -5.47 7.16
N PHE A 47 13.20 -5.68 6.65
CA PHE A 47 12.35 -4.57 6.24
C PHE A 47 11.94 -3.70 7.44
N ARG A 48 11.60 -4.29 8.59
CA ARG A 48 11.29 -3.52 9.81
C ARG A 48 12.48 -2.68 10.26
N LYS A 49 13.70 -3.24 10.28
CA LYS A 49 14.93 -2.50 10.63
C LYS A 49 15.20 -1.34 9.69
N LEU A 50 14.93 -1.53 8.39
CA LEU A 50 15.06 -0.45 7.40
C LEU A 50 14.07 0.68 7.69
N VAL A 51 12.79 0.34 7.93
CA VAL A 51 11.77 1.33 8.27
C VAL A 51 12.09 2.04 9.58
N GLU A 52 12.55 1.31 10.60
CA GLU A 52 12.94 1.91 11.89
C GLU A 52 14.11 2.90 11.73
N LYS A 53 15.04 2.62 10.82
CA LYS A 53 16.19 3.48 10.54
C LYS A 53 15.82 4.74 9.74
N GLU A 54 15.02 4.57 8.69
CA GLU A 54 14.75 5.64 7.72
C GLU A 54 13.45 6.42 8.06
N PHE A 55 12.42 5.72 8.54
CA PHE A 55 11.07 6.22 8.77
C PHE A 55 10.49 5.73 10.11
N PRO A 56 11.16 5.97 11.25
CA PRO A 56 10.76 5.43 12.56
C PRO A 56 9.32 5.77 12.95
N HIS A 57 8.83 6.93 12.51
CA HIS A 57 7.49 7.40 12.83
C HIS A 57 6.39 6.52 12.21
N TRP A 58 6.65 5.78 11.12
CA TRP A 58 5.66 4.83 10.57
C TRP A 58 5.33 3.68 11.54
N LEU A 59 6.19 3.48 12.55
CA LEU A 59 6.07 2.44 13.57
C LEU A 59 5.51 2.97 14.91
N ASP A 60 4.99 4.20 14.96
CA ASP A 60 4.56 4.86 16.20
C ASP A 60 3.13 4.49 16.68
N GLY A 61 2.46 3.59 15.97
CA GLY A 61 1.08 3.16 16.24
C GLY A 61 0.00 4.13 15.74
N LYS A 62 0.35 5.28 15.14
CA LYS A 62 -0.59 6.19 14.49
C LYS A 62 -0.86 5.79 13.04
N GLU A 63 -1.89 6.42 12.48
CA GLU A 63 -2.21 6.24 11.06
C GLU A 63 -1.39 7.22 10.22
N HIS A 64 -0.74 6.69 9.19
CA HIS A 64 0.00 7.47 8.21
C HIS A 64 -0.57 7.23 6.82
N SER A 65 -0.86 8.32 6.11
CA SER A 65 -1.42 8.25 4.75
C SER A 65 -0.33 8.04 3.70
N TYR A 66 -0.67 7.45 2.56
CA TYR A 66 0.29 7.27 1.48
C TYR A 66 0.86 8.61 0.95
N LEU A 67 0.15 9.72 1.14
CA LEU A 67 0.60 11.06 0.80
C LEU A 67 1.68 11.55 1.76
N GLU A 68 1.52 11.29 3.05
CA GLU A 68 2.51 11.59 4.09
C GLU A 68 3.77 10.74 3.89
N THR A 69 3.60 9.41 3.82
CA THR A 69 4.70 8.47 3.57
C THR A 69 5.37 8.70 2.21
N GLY A 70 4.60 9.21 1.24
CA GLY A 70 5.10 9.64 -0.07
C GLY A 70 5.98 10.90 0.02
N GLY A 71 5.67 11.79 0.97
CA GLY A 71 6.52 12.94 1.32
C GLY A 71 7.85 12.50 1.91
N ASP A 72 7.84 11.52 2.82
CA ASP A 72 9.08 11.00 3.44
C ASP A 72 10.00 10.31 2.43
N THR A 73 9.41 9.52 1.54
CA THR A 73 10.16 8.75 0.52
C THR A 73 10.50 9.57 -0.72
N GLY A 74 9.87 10.74 -0.90
CA GLY A 74 9.95 11.54 -2.13
C GLY A 74 9.21 10.93 -3.34
N ASP A 75 8.54 9.78 -3.18
CA ASP A 75 7.83 9.08 -4.25
C ASP A 75 6.60 8.33 -3.70
N GLN A 76 5.40 8.82 -4.05
CA GLN A 76 4.13 8.21 -3.63
C GLN A 76 3.95 6.78 -4.14
N GLY A 77 4.47 6.44 -5.32
CA GLY A 77 4.44 5.09 -5.86
C GLY A 77 5.31 4.14 -5.06
N LEU A 78 6.51 4.60 -4.66
CA LEU A 78 7.39 3.84 -3.78
C LEU A 78 6.78 3.65 -2.39
N ALA A 79 6.18 4.69 -1.83
CA ALA A 79 5.48 4.62 -0.55
C ALA A 79 4.34 3.60 -0.58
N LEU A 80 3.47 3.65 -1.59
CA LEU A 80 2.40 2.66 -1.76
C LEU A 80 2.94 1.23 -1.84
N MET A 81 4.04 1.01 -2.59
CA MET A 81 4.69 -0.31 -2.65
C MET A 81 5.23 -0.74 -1.28
N ALA A 82 5.88 0.15 -0.54
CA ALA A 82 6.39 -0.14 0.80
C ALA A 82 5.25 -0.46 1.78
N MET A 83 4.16 0.33 1.77
CA MET A 83 2.96 0.09 2.57
C MET A 83 2.36 -1.29 2.30
N GLY A 84 2.20 -1.66 1.03
CA GLY A 84 1.69 -2.99 0.67
C GLY A 84 2.65 -4.12 1.03
N LEU A 85 3.97 -3.90 0.94
CA LEU A 85 4.97 -4.88 1.38
C LEU A 85 4.90 -5.12 2.89
N GLY A 86 4.83 -4.06 3.70
CA GLY A 86 4.79 -4.19 5.15
C GLY A 86 3.50 -4.84 5.67
N GLU A 87 2.36 -4.65 5.00
CA GLU A 87 1.13 -5.42 5.26
C GLU A 87 1.37 -6.91 5.03
N LEU A 88 1.93 -7.26 3.86
CA LEU A 88 2.21 -8.65 3.50
C LEU A 88 3.26 -9.30 4.42
N LEU A 89 4.11 -8.50 5.08
CA LEU A 89 5.08 -8.94 6.08
C LEU A 89 4.53 -8.90 7.51
N GLY A 90 3.31 -8.42 7.73
CA GLY A 90 2.64 -8.39 9.04
C GLY A 90 3.13 -7.28 9.98
N ILE A 91 3.79 -6.25 9.47
CA ILE A 91 4.43 -5.19 10.26
C ILE A 91 3.41 -4.13 10.68
N TRP A 92 2.47 -3.82 9.80
CA TRP A 92 1.34 -2.92 10.04
C TRP A 92 0.06 -3.49 9.45
N LYS A 93 -1.05 -2.82 9.74
CA LYS A 93 -2.32 -2.99 9.04
C LYS A 93 -2.45 -1.93 7.95
N LEU A 94 -2.88 -2.34 6.77
CA LEU A 94 -3.22 -1.49 5.64
C LEU A 94 -4.74 -1.28 5.57
N SER A 95 -5.16 -0.02 5.61
CA SER A 95 -6.55 0.39 5.40
C SER A 95 -6.67 1.08 4.05
N THR A 96 -7.63 0.64 3.23
CA THR A 96 -7.86 1.24 1.90
C THR A 96 -9.35 1.44 1.68
N PRO A 97 -9.76 2.32 0.75
CA PRO A 97 -11.17 2.50 0.44
C PRO A 97 -11.87 1.19 0.03
N ASN A 98 -11.16 0.28 -0.65
CA ASN A 98 -11.70 -1.04 -1.00
C ASN A 98 -12.02 -1.91 0.22
N SER A 99 -11.28 -1.78 1.33
CA SER A 99 -11.56 -2.53 2.57
C SER A 99 -12.48 -1.77 3.53
N MET A 100 -12.36 -0.44 3.62
CA MET A 100 -13.12 0.40 4.56
C MET A 100 -14.57 0.63 4.11
N VAL A 101 -14.78 0.85 2.81
CA VAL A 101 -16.08 1.28 2.27
C VAL A 101 -16.43 0.53 0.96
N PRO A 102 -16.46 -0.82 0.98
CA PRO A 102 -16.70 -1.64 -0.22
C PRO A 102 -18.07 -1.41 -0.86
N PHE A 103 -19.04 -0.87 -0.10
CA PHE A 103 -20.40 -0.57 -0.54
C PHE A 103 -20.50 0.68 -1.43
N LEU A 104 -19.47 1.54 -1.45
CA LEU A 104 -19.45 2.72 -2.33
C LEU A 104 -19.11 2.32 -3.76
N ALA A 105 -19.57 3.09 -4.74
CA ALA A 105 -19.16 2.91 -6.14
C ALA A 105 -17.64 3.04 -6.30
N GLU A 106 -17.07 2.31 -7.26
CA GLU A 106 -15.62 2.27 -7.50
C GLU A 106 -15.03 3.66 -7.75
N GLU A 107 -15.70 4.50 -8.54
CA GLU A 107 -15.27 5.88 -8.79
C GLU A 107 -15.12 6.68 -7.48
N MET A 108 -16.02 6.48 -6.52
CA MET A 108 -15.96 7.14 -5.22
C MET A 108 -14.79 6.59 -4.39
N ARG A 109 -14.57 5.28 -4.40
CA ARG A 109 -13.42 4.67 -3.72
C ARG A 109 -12.09 5.18 -4.31
N MET A 110 -12.01 5.34 -5.63
CA MET A 110 -10.86 5.94 -6.30
C MET A 110 -10.65 7.41 -5.93
N LYS A 111 -11.73 8.19 -5.77
CA LYS A 111 -11.64 9.58 -5.27
C LYS A 111 -11.10 9.64 -3.85
N LEU A 112 -11.58 8.76 -2.96
CA LEU A 112 -11.07 8.66 -1.59
C LEU A 112 -9.60 8.23 -1.59
N ALA A 113 -9.24 7.23 -2.39
CA ALA A 113 -7.85 6.80 -2.53
C ALA A 113 -6.97 7.97 -2.97
N GLY A 114 -7.37 8.74 -3.98
CA GLY A 114 -6.64 9.93 -4.44
C GLY A 114 -6.57 11.08 -3.42
N ALA A 115 -7.45 11.07 -2.41
CA ALA A 115 -7.49 12.07 -1.34
C ALA A 115 -6.68 11.67 -0.09
N GLY A 116 -5.90 10.57 -0.14
CA GLY A 116 -5.06 10.16 0.99
C GLY A 116 -5.62 9.04 1.86
N TYR A 117 -6.76 8.44 1.52
CA TYR A 117 -7.42 7.43 2.37
C TYR A 117 -6.82 6.02 2.27
N ILE A 118 -5.61 5.89 1.75
CA ILE A 118 -4.80 4.67 1.88
C ILE A 118 -3.84 4.93 3.03
N THR A 119 -4.00 4.19 4.13
CA THR A 119 -3.25 4.43 5.36
C THR A 119 -2.63 3.15 5.91
N ILE A 120 -1.51 3.29 6.61
CA ILE A 120 -0.91 2.22 7.42
C ILE A 120 -1.04 2.56 8.89
N LYS A 121 -1.17 1.52 9.72
CA LYS A 121 -1.09 1.62 11.18
C LYS A 121 -0.29 0.46 11.73
N SER A 122 0.87 0.75 12.31
CA SER A 122 1.69 -0.25 12.99
C SER A 122 0.95 -0.79 14.22
N LYS A 123 1.14 -2.09 14.48
CA LYS A 123 0.67 -2.67 15.73
C LYS A 123 1.64 -2.21 16.82
N LEU A 124 1.13 -1.49 17.82
CA LEU A 124 1.89 -1.27 19.06
C LEU A 124 2.22 -2.65 19.63
N GLU A 125 3.49 -3.00 19.76
CA GLU A 125 3.89 -4.16 20.54
C GLU A 125 3.63 -3.84 22.02
N GLY A 126 2.52 -4.35 22.55
CA GLY A 126 2.09 -4.09 23.93
C GLY A 126 0.69 -4.61 24.25
N SER A 127 0.53 -5.93 24.31
CA SER A 127 -0.44 -6.64 25.16
C SER A 127 0.12 -8.02 25.48
#